data_AF-A0A5Y3Q4E3-F1
#
_entry.id   AF-A0A5Y3Q4E3-F1
#
_cell.length_a   1.000
_cell.length_b   1.000
_cell.length_c   1.000
_cell.angle_alpha   90.00
_cell.angle_beta   90.00
_cell.angle_gamma   90.00
#
_symmetry.space_group_name_H-M   'P 1'
#
loop_
_entity.id
_entity.type
_entity.pdbx_description
1 polymer ?
#
loop_
_entity_poly.entity_id
_entity_poly.type
_entity_poly.pdbx_seq_one_letter_code
_entity_poly.pdbx_strand_id
1 'polypeptide(L)' 'VKTCGAAALFCVDCDRPIPQERRAAHPTAQRCFYCQSLLEANAKHYRGQA' A
#
# COMPACT_ATOMS: atom_id res chain seq x y z
N VAL A 1 -9.75 -22.10 2.54
CA VAL A 1 -8.32 -21.70 2.62
C VAL A 1 -8.26 -20.21 2.93
N LYS A 2 -7.69 -19.82 4.08
CA LYS A 2 -7.51 -18.39 4.40
C LYS A 2 -6.32 -17.94 3.55
N THR A 3 -6.57 -17.28 2.43
CA THR A 3 -5.53 -16.63 1.63
C THR A 3 -4.89 -15.58 2.52
N CYS A 4 -3.79 -15.95 3.17
CA CYS A 4 -2.97 -15.01 3.92
C CYS A 4 -2.44 -14.06 2.85
N GLY A 5 -3.00 -12.84 2.79
CA GLY A 5 -2.59 -11.84 1.81
C GLY A 5 -1.11 -11.54 2.05
N ALA A 6 -0.25 -12.17 1.26
CA ALA A 6 1.18 -11.94 1.33
C ALA A 6 1.44 -10.53 0.82
N ALA A 7 2.18 -9.74 1.59
CA ALA A 7 2.61 -8.42 1.15
C ALA A 7 3.35 -8.60 -0.17
N ALA A 8 2.97 -7.81 -1.17
CA ALA A 8 3.61 -7.90 -2.47
C ALA A 8 5.10 -7.55 -2.30
N LEU A 9 5.97 -8.31 -2.95
CA LEU A 9 7.40 -7.99 -2.96
C LEU A 9 7.67 -6.69 -3.71
N PHE A 10 6.80 -6.37 -4.67
CA PHE A 10 6.87 -5.20 -5.54
C PHE A 10 5.57 -4.39 -5.48
N CYS A 11 5.70 -3.09 -5.61
CA CYS A 11 4.58 -2.17 -5.61
C CYS A 11 3.77 -2.30 -6.91
N VAL A 12 2.46 -2.54 -6.79
CA VAL A 12 1.56 -2.70 -7.96
C VAL A 12 1.42 -1.47 -8.88
N ASP A 13 1.91 -0.31 -8.43
CA ASP A 13 1.75 0.98 -9.11
C ASP A 13 3.03 1.48 -9.79
N CYS A 14 4.20 1.14 -9.23
CA CYS A 14 5.49 1.63 -9.73
C CYS A 14 6.55 0.54 -9.86
N ASP A 15 6.17 -0.73 -9.66
CA ASP A 15 7.02 -1.92 -9.70
C ASP A 15 8.30 -1.86 -8.83
N ARG A 16 8.40 -0.88 -7.94
CA ARG A 16 9.52 -0.77 -7.01
C ARG A 16 9.41 -1.79 -5.88
N PRO A 17 10.54 -2.31 -5.37
CA PRO A 17 10.52 -3.23 -4.25
C PRO A 17 9.90 -2.59 -3.00
N ILE A 18 9.01 -3.31 -2.32
CA ILE A 18 8.40 -2.84 -1.07
C ILE A 18 9.43 -3.04 0.06
N PRO A 19 9.79 -1.98 0.80
CA PRO A 19 10.79 -2.07 1.87
C PRO A 19 10.33 -3.03 2.97
N GLN A 20 11.27 -3.73 3.58
CA GLN A 20 10.99 -4.78 4.56
C GLN A 20 10.25 -4.23 5.80
N GLU A 21 10.56 -3.02 6.23
CA GLU A 21 9.81 -2.31 7.29
C GLU A 21 8.32 -2.21 6.99
N ARG A 22 7.94 -1.92 5.73
CA ARG A 22 6.51 -1.86 5.34
C ARG A 22 5.89 -3.23 5.31
N ARG A 23 6.61 -4.27 4.87
CA ARG A 23 6.13 -5.65 4.89
C ARG A 23 5.96 -6.19 6.31
N ALA A 24 6.83 -5.78 7.24
CA ALA A 24 6.74 -6.14 8.65
C ALA A 24 5.57 -5.44 9.36
N ALA A 25 5.41 -4.13 9.15
CA ALA A 25 4.32 -3.36 9.75
C ALA A 25 2.96 -3.69 9.12
N HIS A 26 2.93 -3.93 7.81
CA HIS A 26 1.71 -4.21 7.04
C HIS A 26 1.94 -5.42 6.13
N PRO A 27 1.76 -6.65 6.65
CA PRO A 27 1.98 -7.88 5.89
C PRO A 27 0.97 -8.08 4.75
N THR A 28 -0.05 -7.22 4.62
CA THR A 28 -1.01 -7.23 3.51
C THR A 28 -0.78 -6.08 2.52
N ALA A 29 0.26 -5.26 2.70
CA ALA A 29 0.52 -4.12 1.83
C ALA A 29 0.90 -4.56 0.42
N GLN A 30 0.19 -4.03 -0.58
CA GLN A 30 0.49 -4.25 -2.00
C GLN A 30 1.22 -3.06 -2.65
N ARG A 31 1.39 -1.95 -1.92
CA ARG A 31 1.94 -0.69 -2.42
C ARG A 31 3.09 -0.21 -1.53
N CYS A 32 4.05 0.46 -2.14
CA CYS A 32 5.13 1.11 -1.39
C CYS A 32 4.61 2.30 -0.56
N PHE A 33 5.43 2.77 0.39
CA PHE A 33 5.11 3.91 1.25
C PHE A 33 4.68 5.13 0.43
N TYR A 34 5.41 5.46 -0.62
CA TYR A 34 5.16 6.65 -1.44
C TYR A 34 3.80 6.60 -2.16
N CYS A 35 3.53 5.53 -2.92
CA CYS A 35 2.24 5.39 -3.63
C CYS A 35 1.06 5.31 -2.66
N GLN A 36 1.25 4.68 -1.49
CA GLN A 36 0.21 4.63 -0.47
C GLN A 36 -0.09 6.03 0.11
N SER A 37 0.95 6.82 0.41
CA SER A 37 0.79 8.20 0.88
C SER A 37 0.12 9.10 -0.15
N LEU A 38 0.41 8.93 -1.45
CA LEU A 38 -0.26 9.65 -2.52
C LEU A 38 -1.76 9.30 -2.61
N LEU A 39 -2.10 8.02 -2.49
CA LEU A 39 -3.48 7.56 -2.44
C LEU A 39 -4.23 8.11 -1.24
N GLU A 40 -3.59 8.14 -0.07
CA GLU A 40 -4.19 8.72 1.14
C GLU A 40 -4.34 10.23 1.04
N ALA A 41 -3.37 10.92 0.45
CA ALA A 41 -3.46 12.35 0.15
C ALA A 41 -4.63 12.64 -0.80
N ASN A 42 -4.74 11.88 -1.90
CA ASN A 42 -5.85 12.00 -2.84
C ASN A 42 -7.21 11.68 -2.18
N ALA A 43 -7.28 10.62 -1.38
CA ALA A 43 -8.50 10.24 -0.66
C ALA A 43 -8.94 11.29 0.36
N LYS A 44 -8.00 12.01 1.02
CA LYS A 44 -8.35 13.11 1.93
C LYS A 44 -9.05 14.26 1.23
N HIS A 45 -8.72 14.55 -0.03
CA HIS A 45 -9.40 15.59 -0.81
C HIS A 45 -10.85 15.22 -1.15
N TYR A 46 -11.15 13.94 -1.34
CA TYR A 46 -12.50 13.47 -1.70
C TYR A 46 -13.38 13.07 -0.51
N ARG A 47 -12.79 12.80 0.67
CA ARG A 47 -13.55 12.44 1.90
C ARG A 47 -14.34 13.60 2.53
N GLY A 48 -14.35 14.78 1.89
CA GLY A 48 -15.18 15.93 2.26
C GLY A 48 -16.32 16.25 1.27
N GLN A 49 -16.56 15.40 0.26
CA GLN A 49 -17.75 15.50 -0.60
C GLN A 49 -18.78 14.45 -0.16
N ALA A 50 -19.45 14.75 0.95
CA ALA A 50 -20.71 14.16 1.36
C ALA A 50 -21.65 15.29 1.75
#